data_AF-A0A0W0Y503-F1
#
_entry.id   AF-A0A0W0Y503-F1
#
_cell.length_a   1.000
_cell.length_b   1.000
_cell.length_c   1.000
_cell.angle_alpha   90.00
_cell.angle_beta   90.00
_cell.angle_gamma   90.00
#
_symmetry.space_group_name_H-M   'P 1'
#
loop_
_entity.id
_entity.type
_entity.pdbx_description
1 polymer ?
#
loop_
_entity_poly.entity_id
_entity_poly.type
_entity_poly.pdbx_seq_one_letter_code
_entity_poly.pdbx_strand_id
1 'polypeptide(L)'
;MKNFNPVTEATVESSETSTEASVNKTSYADIPNDAQLRILSFLGNKDLLKASTLDKRTKALVDIEKGNRDLKAISSDNTYFVLGGCVEITRRKLTSIYYSTPREVTLNEIIKATPKPNTQVKLFRTRKEAELAAHSSDDDPTSSVLRQVVFEVKLKGTQTLHNIDFKEEKRTVGIVAKTAVEFESASIIFDDSFDILKGYINRREYKLPTSLIESAVGNVSDLWSSLTNMNPFK
;
A
#
# COMPACT_ATOMS: atom_id res chain seq x y z
N MET A 1 77.64 8.63 -60.07
CA MET A 1 78.84 8.38 -59.25
C MET A 1 78.40 7.68 -57.97
N LYS A 2 79.08 6.57 -57.65
CA LYS A 2 79.12 5.82 -56.38
C LYS A 2 77.86 5.07 -55.91
N ASN A 3 77.92 3.76 -56.13
CA ASN A 3 77.42 2.69 -55.26
C ASN A 3 77.58 3.01 -53.78
N PHE A 4 76.63 2.59 -52.94
CA PHE A 4 76.90 1.84 -51.70
C PHE A 4 75.59 1.20 -51.21
N ASN A 5 75.47 -0.11 -51.39
CA ASN A 5 74.83 -0.94 -50.36
C ASN A 5 75.91 -1.26 -49.33
N PRO A 6 75.53 -1.37 -48.05
CA PRO A 6 75.77 -2.63 -47.39
C PRO A 6 74.55 -3.15 -46.63
N VAL A 7 74.33 -4.45 -46.78
CA VAL A 7 73.57 -5.31 -45.88
C VAL A 7 74.40 -5.51 -44.62
N THR A 8 73.78 -5.42 -43.44
CA THR A 8 74.24 -6.13 -42.22
C THR A 8 73.03 -6.56 -41.38
N GLU A 9 73.21 -7.71 -40.74
CA GLU A 9 72.23 -8.63 -40.15
C GLU A 9 71.56 -8.13 -38.85
N ALA A 10 70.39 -8.73 -38.62
CA ALA A 10 69.78 -9.18 -37.36
C ALA A 10 69.92 -8.32 -36.09
N THR A 11 68.79 -8.09 -35.40
CA THR A 11 68.56 -8.45 -33.97
C THR A 11 67.13 -8.03 -33.54
N VAL A 12 66.31 -9.05 -33.26
CA VAL A 12 65.25 -9.14 -32.21
C VAL A 12 63.90 -8.43 -32.40
N GLU A 13 62.89 -9.31 -32.41
CA GLU A 13 61.48 -9.19 -32.01
C GLU A 13 61.08 -7.91 -31.27
N SER A 14 59.97 -7.31 -31.70
CA SER A 14 58.79 -7.15 -30.82
C SER A 14 57.56 -6.85 -31.67
N SER A 15 56.72 -7.86 -31.71
CA SER A 15 55.33 -7.87 -32.15
C SER A 15 54.45 -6.98 -31.27
N GLU A 16 53.76 -5.99 -31.83
CA GLU A 16 52.50 -5.49 -31.26
C GLU A 16 51.58 -5.02 -32.40
N THR A 17 50.94 -5.99 -33.06
CA THR A 17 49.66 -5.78 -33.74
C THR A 17 48.58 -5.73 -32.66
N SER A 18 48.14 -4.52 -32.32
CA SER A 18 46.99 -4.26 -31.47
C SER A 18 45.69 -4.49 -32.24
N THR A 19 45.26 -5.75 -32.33
CA THR A 19 43.84 -6.08 -32.55
C THR A 19 43.08 -5.77 -31.28
N GLU A 20 42.26 -4.71 -31.31
CA GLU A 20 41.31 -4.39 -30.26
C GLU A 20 40.45 -5.61 -29.93
N ALA A 21 40.51 -6.05 -28.67
CA ALA A 21 39.69 -7.13 -28.18
C ALA A 21 38.21 -6.71 -28.22
N SER A 22 37.45 -7.37 -29.09
CA SER A 22 35.98 -7.40 -29.05
C SER A 22 35.55 -7.79 -27.63
N VAL A 23 35.08 -6.80 -26.85
CA VAL A 23 34.44 -7.04 -25.56
C VAL A 23 33.14 -7.78 -25.85
N ASN A 24 33.14 -9.11 -25.71
CA ASN A 24 31.95 -9.94 -25.78
C ASN A 24 30.97 -9.46 -24.68
N LYS A 25 29.99 -8.63 -25.06
CA LYS A 25 28.87 -8.27 -24.20
C LYS A 25 27.91 -9.45 -24.12
N THR A 26 28.07 -10.27 -23.09
CA THR A 26 27.05 -11.24 -22.69
C THR A 26 25.81 -10.49 -22.21
N SER A 27 24.65 -10.81 -22.79
CA SER A 27 23.37 -10.24 -22.38
C SER A 27 22.88 -10.92 -21.11
N TYR A 28 22.10 -10.20 -20.28
CA TYR A 28 21.44 -10.80 -19.12
C TYR A 28 20.58 -12.00 -19.52
N ALA A 29 19.94 -11.94 -20.70
CA ALA A 29 19.10 -13.01 -21.24
C ALA A 29 19.86 -14.32 -21.54
N ASP A 30 21.18 -14.25 -21.71
CA ASP A 30 22.05 -15.40 -22.02
C ASP A 30 22.44 -16.18 -20.76
N ILE A 31 22.19 -15.61 -19.58
CA ILE A 31 22.48 -16.25 -18.29
C ILE A 31 21.45 -17.37 -18.03
N PRO A 32 21.86 -18.53 -17.49
CA PRO A 32 20.93 -19.58 -17.05
C PRO A 32 19.93 -19.07 -16.00
N ASN A 33 18.71 -19.60 -16.00
CA ASN A 33 17.64 -19.17 -15.08
C ASN A 33 18.05 -19.23 -13.60
N ASP A 34 18.79 -20.26 -13.19
CA ASP A 34 19.23 -20.42 -11.80
C ASP A 34 20.18 -19.30 -11.37
N ALA A 35 21.08 -18.89 -12.27
CA ALA A 35 21.99 -17.78 -12.03
C ALA A 35 21.25 -16.43 -12.08
N GLN A 36 20.27 -16.26 -12.96
CA GLN A 36 19.39 -15.10 -12.97
C GLN A 36 18.59 -14.98 -11.66
N LEU A 37 17.99 -16.07 -11.18
CA LEU A 37 17.29 -16.13 -9.90
C LEU A 37 18.20 -15.76 -8.73
N ARG A 38 19.44 -16.25 -8.73
CA ARG A 38 20.42 -15.89 -7.71
C ARG A 38 20.82 -14.42 -7.76
N ILE A 39 20.84 -13.79 -8.94
CA ILE A 39 21.05 -12.34 -9.07
C ILE A 39 19.83 -11.58 -8.51
N LEU A 40 18.62 -12.00 -8.89
CA LEU A 40 17.37 -11.44 -8.37
C LEU A 40 17.29 -11.59 -6.85
N SER A 41 17.82 -12.67 -6.29
CA SER A 41 17.84 -12.93 -4.85
C SER A 41 18.77 -11.98 -4.06
N PHE A 42 19.64 -11.21 -4.72
CA PHE A 42 20.42 -10.12 -4.10
C PHE A 42 19.76 -8.75 -4.23
N LEU A 43 18.74 -8.60 -5.09
CA LEU A 43 18.05 -7.33 -5.24
C LEU A 43 17.20 -7.01 -4.01
N GLY A 44 17.21 -5.74 -3.60
CA GLY A 44 16.24 -5.22 -2.65
C GLY A 44 14.82 -5.29 -3.24
N ASN A 45 13.81 -5.39 -2.39
CA ASN A 45 12.41 -5.61 -2.79
C ASN A 45 11.93 -4.63 -3.89
N LYS A 46 12.28 -3.34 -3.76
CA LYS A 46 11.97 -2.30 -4.75
C LYS A 46 12.57 -2.60 -6.13
N ASP A 47 13.81 -3.06 -6.18
CA ASP A 47 14.54 -3.30 -7.43
C ASP A 47 14.17 -4.66 -8.05
N LEU A 48 13.91 -5.66 -7.21
CA LEU A 48 13.34 -6.94 -7.63
C LEU A 48 12.00 -6.72 -8.36
N LEU A 49 11.17 -5.83 -7.81
CA LEU A 49 9.85 -5.54 -8.37
C LEU A 49 9.94 -4.75 -9.67
N LYS A 50 10.88 -3.80 -9.78
CA LYS A 50 11.19 -3.14 -11.07
C LYS A 50 11.70 -4.12 -12.12
N ALA A 51 12.48 -5.13 -11.74
CA ALA A 51 12.95 -6.14 -12.70
C ALA A 51 11.79 -6.87 -13.38
N SER A 52 10.62 -6.98 -12.73
CA SER A 52 9.43 -7.62 -13.34
C SER A 52 8.85 -6.88 -14.54
N THR A 53 9.23 -5.61 -14.78
CA THR A 53 8.75 -4.82 -15.92
C THR A 53 9.65 -4.92 -17.15
N LEU A 54 10.81 -5.57 -17.06
CA LEU A 54 11.79 -5.63 -18.14
C LEU A 54 11.30 -6.52 -19.29
N ASP A 55 10.94 -7.76 -19.00
CA ASP A 55 10.45 -8.72 -19.99
C ASP A 55 9.66 -9.86 -19.34
N LYS A 56 8.95 -10.65 -20.16
CA LYS A 56 8.08 -11.74 -19.70
C LYS A 56 8.82 -12.84 -18.94
N ARG A 57 10.06 -13.15 -19.31
CA ARG A 57 10.86 -14.20 -18.66
C ARG A 57 11.35 -13.71 -17.31
N THR A 58 11.91 -12.51 -17.25
CA THR A 58 12.33 -11.90 -15.97
C THR A 58 11.16 -11.74 -15.02
N LYS A 59 9.96 -11.39 -15.51
CA LYS A 59 8.74 -11.38 -14.70
C LYS A 59 8.45 -12.72 -14.05
N ALA A 60 8.51 -13.82 -14.79
CA ALA A 60 8.28 -15.16 -14.25
C ALA A 60 9.30 -15.53 -13.15
N LEU A 61 10.58 -15.16 -13.34
CA LEU A 61 11.61 -15.39 -12.33
C LEU A 61 11.43 -14.52 -11.08
N VAL A 62 11.01 -13.26 -11.27
CA VAL A 62 10.65 -12.37 -10.16
C VAL A 62 9.44 -12.92 -9.40
N ASP A 63 8.45 -13.51 -10.07
CA ASP A 63 7.29 -14.09 -9.40
C ASP A 63 7.65 -15.32 -8.55
N ILE A 64 8.63 -16.12 -8.98
CA ILE A 64 9.22 -17.19 -8.15
C ILE A 64 9.90 -16.60 -6.91
N GLU A 65 10.75 -15.58 -7.09
CA GLU A 65 11.49 -14.97 -5.98
C GLU A 65 10.57 -14.20 -5.01
N LYS A 66 9.48 -13.60 -5.50
CA LYS A 66 8.42 -13.04 -4.65
C LYS A 66 7.76 -14.11 -3.79
N GLY A 67 7.46 -15.27 -4.36
CA GLY A 67 6.91 -16.41 -3.63
C GLY A 67 7.84 -16.90 -2.52
N ASN A 68 9.15 -16.94 -2.81
CA ASN A 68 10.16 -17.33 -1.83
C ASN A 68 10.31 -16.32 -0.66
N ARG A 69 10.10 -15.03 -0.93
CA ARG A 69 10.28 -13.95 0.05
C ARG A 69 8.99 -13.47 0.71
N ASP A 70 7.87 -14.11 0.37
CA ASP A 70 6.51 -13.67 0.71
C ASP A 70 6.25 -12.18 0.43
N LEU A 71 6.85 -11.65 -0.64
CA LEU A 71 6.70 -10.25 -1.04
C LEU A 71 5.37 -10.04 -1.73
N LYS A 72 4.32 -9.86 -0.93
CA LYS A 72 2.96 -9.61 -1.40
C LYS A 72 2.82 -8.12 -1.77
N ALA A 73 3.15 -7.78 -3.00
CA ALA A 73 2.99 -6.43 -3.55
C ALA A 73 1.51 -5.99 -3.60
N ILE A 74 1.27 -4.68 -3.51
CA ILE A 74 -0.06 -4.10 -3.58
C ILE A 74 -0.26 -3.48 -4.96
N SER A 75 -1.18 -4.05 -5.74
CA SER A 75 -1.44 -3.66 -7.13
C SER A 75 -2.58 -2.65 -7.22
N SER A 76 -2.50 -1.74 -8.17
CA SER A 76 -3.61 -0.87 -8.54
C SER A 76 -4.86 -1.60 -8.98
N ASP A 77 -4.76 -2.85 -9.44
CA ASP A 77 -5.94 -3.59 -9.93
C ASP A 77 -6.82 -4.12 -8.80
N ASN A 78 -6.28 -4.17 -7.58
CA ASN A 78 -6.94 -4.77 -6.43
C ASN A 78 -7.57 -3.71 -5.52
N THR A 79 -8.63 -4.14 -4.84
CA THR A 79 -9.25 -3.38 -3.76
C THR A 79 -8.64 -3.81 -2.43
N TYR A 80 -8.40 -2.84 -1.56
CA TYR A 80 -7.90 -3.02 -0.20
C TYR A 80 -8.81 -2.33 0.81
N PHE A 81 -8.57 -2.58 2.09
CA PHE A 81 -9.37 -2.01 3.16
C PHE A 81 -8.47 -1.32 4.19
N VAL A 82 -8.84 -0.12 4.63
CA VAL A 82 -8.12 0.61 5.68
C VAL A 82 -9.06 0.97 6.83
N LEU A 83 -8.49 1.09 8.03
CA LEU A 83 -9.21 1.59 9.19
C LEU A 83 -9.11 3.11 9.27
N GLY A 84 -10.26 3.77 9.41
CA GLY A 84 -10.33 5.21 9.69
C GLY A 84 -10.67 5.52 11.14
N GLY A 85 -11.21 6.73 11.34
CA GLY A 85 -11.66 7.22 12.63
C GLY A 85 -12.85 6.46 13.19
N CYS A 86 -13.11 6.67 14.48
CA CYS A 86 -14.28 6.15 15.17
C CYS A 86 -15.48 7.07 14.97
N VAL A 87 -16.66 6.48 14.86
CA VAL A 87 -17.95 7.19 14.91
C VAL A 87 -18.85 6.53 15.94
N GLU A 88 -19.71 7.32 16.59
CA GLU A 88 -20.68 6.79 17.53
C GLU A 88 -21.79 6.05 16.78
N ILE A 89 -22.09 4.82 17.20
CA ILE A 89 -23.16 4.00 16.61
C ILE A 89 -24.38 3.89 17.51
N THR A 90 -24.29 4.39 18.73
CA THR A 90 -25.40 4.50 19.67
C THR A 90 -25.57 5.93 20.15
N ARG A 91 -26.78 6.25 20.62
CA ARG A 91 -27.09 7.51 21.30
C ARG A 91 -27.62 7.25 22.70
N ARG A 92 -27.31 8.16 23.62
CA ARG A 92 -27.89 8.19 24.96
C ARG A 92 -29.36 8.57 24.90
N LYS A 93 -30.19 7.81 25.61
CA LYS A 93 -31.61 8.14 25.81
C LYS A 93 -31.75 8.75 27.19
N LEU A 94 -32.12 10.04 27.28
CA LEU A 94 -32.21 10.78 28.54
C LEU A 94 -33.17 10.15 29.58
N THR A 95 -34.07 9.27 29.16
CA THR A 95 -35.17 8.75 29.99
C THR A 95 -35.11 7.23 30.26
N SER A 96 -33.98 6.56 30.00
CA SER A 96 -33.88 5.10 30.16
C SER A 96 -32.66 4.66 30.98
N ILE A 97 -32.85 3.61 31.79
CA ILE A 97 -31.82 2.93 32.59
C ILE A 97 -30.86 2.11 31.70
N TYR A 98 -31.26 1.81 30.46
CA TYR A 98 -30.40 1.25 29.42
C TYR A 98 -29.97 2.37 28.48
N TYR A 99 -28.69 2.71 28.53
CA TYR A 99 -28.21 4.05 28.16
C TYR A 99 -27.66 4.16 26.73
N SER A 100 -27.83 3.15 25.87
CA SER A 100 -27.41 3.24 24.48
C SER A 100 -28.45 2.62 23.55
N THR A 101 -29.10 3.44 22.71
CA THR A 101 -29.95 2.94 21.60
C THR A 101 -29.20 3.05 20.28
N PRO A 102 -29.36 2.11 19.33
CA PRO A 102 -28.77 2.24 18.00
C PRO A 102 -29.18 3.56 17.36
N ARG A 103 -28.21 4.26 16.75
CA ARG A 103 -28.48 5.45 15.94
C ARG A 103 -28.04 5.22 14.51
N GLU A 104 -28.64 5.99 13.62
CA GLU A 104 -28.16 6.09 12.26
C GLU A 104 -26.89 6.94 12.21
N VAL A 105 -25.89 6.45 11.48
CA VAL A 105 -24.65 7.18 11.21
C VAL A 105 -24.85 7.91 9.89
N THR A 106 -24.55 9.20 9.89
CA THR A 106 -24.73 10.05 8.71
C THR A 106 -23.54 9.95 7.76
N LEU A 107 -23.75 10.22 6.47
CA LEU A 107 -22.67 10.23 5.48
C LEU A 107 -21.54 11.21 5.86
N ASN A 108 -21.87 12.38 6.42
CA ASN A 108 -20.89 13.37 6.86
C ASN A 108 -19.96 12.83 7.97
N GLU A 109 -20.49 11.97 8.86
CA GLU A 109 -19.67 11.35 9.90
C GLU A 109 -18.73 10.30 9.32
N ILE A 110 -19.18 9.57 8.30
CA ILE A 110 -18.32 8.66 7.54
C ILE A 110 -17.21 9.44 6.83
N ILE A 111 -17.52 10.55 6.15
CA ILE A 111 -16.52 11.39 5.48
C ILE A 111 -15.51 11.95 6.49
N LYS A 112 -15.95 12.40 7.67
CA LYS A 112 -15.05 12.88 8.73
C LYS A 112 -14.18 11.78 9.34
N ALA A 113 -14.60 10.53 9.26
CA ALA A 113 -13.84 9.38 9.71
C ALA A 113 -12.79 8.91 8.68
N THR A 114 -12.77 9.48 7.48
CA THR A 114 -11.75 9.18 6.47
C THR A 114 -10.34 9.42 7.03
N PRO A 115 -9.38 8.49 6.79
CA PRO A 115 -8.00 8.72 7.21
C PRO A 115 -7.42 10.00 6.62
N LYS A 116 -6.67 10.75 7.43
CA LYS A 116 -6.02 11.98 6.96
C LYS A 116 -4.77 11.64 6.15
N PRO A 117 -4.38 12.50 5.18
CA PRO A 117 -3.09 12.36 4.50
C PRO A 117 -1.93 12.29 5.48
N ASN A 118 -0.91 11.53 5.11
CA ASN A 118 0.32 11.31 5.85
C ASN A 118 0.11 10.68 7.24
N THR A 119 -1.01 9.98 7.45
CA THR A 119 -1.24 9.22 8.69
C THR A 119 -0.93 7.74 8.50
N GLN A 120 -0.33 7.13 9.52
CA GLN A 120 -0.10 5.69 9.51
C GLN A 120 -1.43 4.95 9.74
N VAL A 121 -1.80 4.08 8.82
CA VAL A 121 -3.01 3.26 8.89
C VAL A 121 -2.69 1.78 8.71
N LYS A 122 -3.58 0.94 9.24
CA LYS A 122 -3.55 -0.50 8.93
C LYS A 122 -4.30 -0.77 7.62
N LEU A 123 -3.69 -1.56 6.77
CA LEU A 123 -4.18 -2.02 5.50
C LEU A 123 -4.45 -3.52 5.53
N PHE A 124 -5.58 -3.93 4.98
CA PHE A 124 -6.07 -5.28 4.95
C PHE A 124 -6.42 -5.67 3.51
N ARG A 125 -6.35 -6.97 3.21
CA ARG A 125 -6.72 -7.49 1.89
C ARG A 125 -8.21 -7.74 1.78
N THR A 126 -8.84 -8.09 2.88
CA THR A 126 -10.26 -8.41 2.91
C THR A 126 -11.01 -7.51 3.88
N ARG A 127 -12.28 -7.25 3.54
CA ARG A 127 -13.21 -6.55 4.42
C ARG A 127 -13.35 -7.25 5.76
N LYS A 128 -13.38 -8.59 5.76
CA LYS A 128 -13.54 -9.41 6.96
C LYS A 128 -12.39 -9.19 7.93
N GLU A 129 -11.14 -9.19 7.47
CA GLU A 129 -9.97 -8.90 8.31
C GLU A 129 -10.06 -7.49 8.91
N ALA A 130 -10.41 -6.49 8.10
CA ALA A 130 -10.57 -5.12 8.57
C ALA A 130 -11.70 -4.99 9.61
N GLU A 131 -12.85 -5.63 9.39
CA GLU A 131 -13.97 -5.63 10.34
C GLU A 131 -13.64 -6.33 11.67
N LEU A 132 -12.79 -7.37 11.64
CA LEU A 132 -12.29 -8.05 12.84
C LEU A 132 -11.27 -7.18 13.59
N ALA A 133 -10.42 -6.46 12.86
CA ALA A 133 -9.44 -5.56 13.42
C ALA A 133 -10.04 -4.23 13.94
N ALA A 134 -11.19 -3.81 13.39
CA ALA A 134 -11.83 -2.55 13.74
C ALA A 134 -12.11 -2.45 15.23
N HIS A 135 -11.69 -1.34 15.84
CA HIS A 135 -11.97 -1.06 17.23
C HIS A 135 -13.48 -0.83 17.44
N SER A 136 -13.98 -1.34 18.56
CA SER A 136 -15.30 -1.07 19.13
C SER A 136 -15.07 -0.80 20.60
N SER A 137 -15.57 0.32 21.12
CA SER A 137 -15.58 0.56 22.55
C SER A 137 -16.72 -0.27 23.16
N ASP A 138 -16.43 -1.49 23.57
CA ASP A 138 -17.29 -2.22 24.48
C ASP A 138 -16.67 -2.05 25.87
N ASP A 139 -17.46 -1.58 26.85
CA ASP A 139 -17.28 -1.94 28.28
C ASP A 139 -18.19 -1.15 29.25
N ASP A 140 -19.00 -0.18 28.78
CA ASP A 140 -19.95 0.52 29.66
C ASP A 140 -21.32 0.69 28.99
N PRO A 141 -22.39 0.05 29.53
CA PRO A 141 -23.75 0.22 29.00
C PRO A 141 -24.23 1.68 29.06
N THR A 142 -23.58 2.53 29.85
CA THR A 142 -23.84 3.97 30.00
C THR A 142 -23.10 4.87 29.01
N SER A 143 -22.16 4.32 28.25
CA SER A 143 -21.37 5.06 27.27
C SER A 143 -21.94 4.94 25.84
N SER A 144 -21.65 5.95 25.01
CA SER A 144 -21.85 5.83 23.57
C SER A 144 -20.84 4.85 23.00
N VAL A 145 -21.30 3.88 22.21
CA VAL A 145 -20.44 2.90 21.57
C VAL A 145 -19.82 3.55 20.34
N LEU A 146 -18.50 3.67 20.35
CA LEU A 146 -17.67 4.12 19.25
C LEU A 146 -17.22 2.92 18.42
N ARG A 147 -17.25 3.04 17.10
CA ARG A 147 -16.76 2.02 16.19
C ARG A 147 -15.94 2.62 15.05
N GLN A 148 -14.80 2.01 14.75
CA GLN A 148 -14.00 2.41 13.60
C GLN A 148 -14.71 2.12 12.28
N VAL A 149 -14.63 3.06 11.36
CA VAL A 149 -15.12 2.89 9.99
C VAL A 149 -14.07 2.16 9.16
N VAL A 150 -14.51 1.16 8.39
CA VAL A 150 -13.67 0.44 7.43
C VAL A 150 -13.85 1.08 6.06
N PHE A 151 -12.79 1.57 5.44
CA PHE A 151 -12.85 2.16 4.10
C PHE A 151 -12.32 1.19 3.06
N GLU A 152 -13.06 1.07 1.96
CA GLU A 152 -12.62 0.41 0.74
C GLU A 152 -11.77 1.39 -0.07
N VAL A 153 -10.55 0.98 -0.41
CA VAL A 153 -9.59 1.82 -1.11
C VAL A 153 -8.96 1.09 -2.29
N LYS A 154 -8.51 1.86 -3.28
CA LYS A 154 -7.79 1.39 -4.46
C LYS A 154 -6.61 2.31 -4.73
N LEU A 155 -5.48 1.80 -5.21
CA LEU A 155 -4.38 2.68 -5.60
C LEU A 155 -4.72 3.43 -6.89
N LYS A 156 -4.39 4.71 -6.93
CA LYS A 156 -4.54 5.58 -8.10
C LYS A 156 -3.53 5.20 -9.19
N GLY A 157 -3.99 5.27 -10.43
CA GLY A 157 -3.16 5.03 -11.62
C GLY A 157 -2.70 3.57 -11.74
N THR A 158 -1.64 3.33 -12.51
CA THR A 158 -1.05 1.99 -12.70
C THR A 158 0.05 1.68 -11.67
N GLN A 159 0.01 2.34 -10.51
CA GLN A 159 1.06 2.25 -9.50
C GLN A 159 0.91 0.96 -8.69
N THR A 160 2.03 0.26 -8.48
CA THR A 160 2.10 -0.85 -7.53
C THR A 160 2.94 -0.40 -6.34
N LEU A 161 2.39 -0.47 -5.13
CA LEU A 161 3.17 -0.23 -3.92
C LEU A 161 3.95 -1.48 -3.57
N HIS A 162 5.26 -1.28 -3.50
CA HIS A 162 6.26 -2.29 -3.24
C HIS A 162 6.78 -2.12 -1.81
N ASN A 163 7.13 -3.22 -1.12
CA ASN A 163 7.61 -3.26 0.27
C ASN A 163 6.51 -3.15 1.33
N ILE A 164 5.37 -3.79 1.11
CA ILE A 164 4.34 -3.89 2.14
C ILE A 164 4.35 -5.31 2.67
N ASP A 165 4.76 -5.43 3.94
CA ASP A 165 4.85 -6.70 4.66
C ASP A 165 3.56 -6.89 5.45
N PHE A 166 2.77 -7.88 5.06
CA PHE A 166 1.55 -8.25 5.76
C PHE A 166 1.89 -9.26 6.83
N LYS A 167 1.66 -8.88 8.08
CA LYS A 167 1.95 -9.70 9.24
C LYS A 167 0.67 -10.29 9.80
N GLU A 168 0.73 -11.55 10.20
CA GLU A 168 -0.31 -12.15 11.02
C GLU A 168 -0.37 -11.43 12.37
N GLU A 169 -1.55 -10.96 12.71
CA GLU A 169 -1.90 -10.39 13.98
C GLU A 169 -2.98 -11.24 14.64
N LYS A 170 -2.93 -11.32 15.97
CA LYS A 170 -3.95 -12.00 16.78
C LYS A 170 -4.61 -10.99 17.68
N ARG A 171 -5.94 -10.95 17.66
CA ARG A 171 -6.75 -10.17 18.61
C ARG A 171 -7.62 -11.10 19.40
N THR A 172 -7.57 -10.97 20.72
CA THR A 172 -8.51 -11.65 21.61
C THR A 172 -9.79 -10.83 21.67
N VAL A 173 -10.92 -11.46 21.35
CA VAL A 173 -12.25 -10.83 21.41
C VAL A 173 -13.05 -11.52 22.51
N GLY A 174 -13.62 -10.74 23.44
CA GLY A 174 -14.51 -11.20 24.51
C GLY A 174 -13.84 -11.43 25.87
N ILE A 175 -14.58 -11.11 26.94
CA ILE A 175 -14.14 -11.23 28.35
C ILE A 175 -14.32 -12.66 28.89
N VAL A 176 -15.35 -13.38 28.41
CA VAL A 176 -15.81 -14.66 29.02
C VAL A 176 -15.35 -15.90 28.25
N ALA A 177 -15.14 -15.78 26.94
CA ALA A 177 -14.50 -16.80 26.11
C ALA A 177 -13.45 -16.10 25.25
N LYS A 178 -12.16 -16.28 25.56
CA LYS A 178 -11.05 -15.69 24.81
C LYS A 178 -10.94 -16.38 23.46
N THR A 179 -11.75 -15.98 22.49
CA THR A 179 -11.55 -16.39 21.11
C THR A 179 -10.46 -15.53 20.51
N ALA A 180 -9.31 -16.14 20.24
CA ALA A 180 -8.27 -15.50 19.44
C ALA A 180 -8.73 -15.51 17.98
N VAL A 181 -8.78 -14.33 17.37
CA VAL A 181 -9.04 -14.16 15.95
C VAL A 181 -7.76 -13.71 15.29
N GLU A 182 -7.38 -14.41 14.23
CA GLU A 182 -6.16 -14.16 13.46
C GLU A 182 -6.53 -13.42 12.17
N PHE A 183 -5.73 -12.43 11.80
CA PHE A 183 -5.89 -11.67 10.55
C PHE A 183 -4.53 -11.16 10.07
N GLU A 184 -4.37 -10.98 8.76
CA GLU A 184 -3.18 -10.33 8.21
C GLU A 184 -3.40 -8.82 8.06
N SER A 185 -2.42 -8.02 8.46
CA SER A 185 -2.44 -6.58 8.22
C SER A 185 -1.06 -6.05 7.88
N ALA A 186 -1.02 -4.93 7.16
CA ALA A 186 0.21 -4.19 6.94
C ALA A 186 0.06 -2.73 7.39
N SER A 187 1.15 -2.12 7.82
CA SER A 187 1.17 -0.70 8.17
C SER A 187 1.65 0.13 6.98
N ILE A 188 0.85 1.11 6.57
CA ILE A 188 1.18 2.03 5.47
C ILE A 188 0.98 3.48 5.88
N ILE A 189 1.58 4.41 5.14
CA ILE A 189 1.21 5.82 5.20
C ILE A 189 0.05 6.03 4.22
N PHE A 190 -1.08 6.53 4.71
CA PHE A 190 -2.21 6.90 3.88
C PHE A 190 -1.94 8.26 3.24
N ASP A 191 -1.86 8.32 1.92
CA ASP A 191 -1.61 9.53 1.16
C ASP A 191 -2.54 9.61 -0.05
N ASP A 192 -2.31 10.60 -0.91
CA ASP A 192 -3.14 10.87 -2.08
C ASP A 192 -3.04 9.76 -3.15
N SER A 193 -2.21 8.73 -2.97
CA SER A 193 -2.12 7.58 -3.86
C SER A 193 -3.32 6.63 -3.73
N PHE A 194 -4.22 6.82 -2.76
CA PHE A 194 -5.41 6.00 -2.58
C PHE A 194 -6.69 6.73 -2.99
N ASP A 195 -7.50 6.08 -3.83
CA ASP A 195 -8.90 6.39 -4.03
C ASP A 195 -9.73 5.69 -2.97
N ILE A 196 -10.60 6.45 -2.30
CA ILE A 196 -11.59 5.88 -1.39
C ILE A 196 -12.88 5.66 -2.15
N LEU A 197 -13.35 4.42 -2.16
CA LEU A 197 -14.53 4.01 -2.90
C LEU A 197 -15.78 4.01 -2.00
N LYS A 198 -15.66 3.44 -0.81
CA LYS A 198 -16.78 3.17 0.10
C LYS A 198 -16.35 3.20 1.56
N GLY A 199 -17.30 3.51 2.45
CA GLY A 199 -17.17 3.31 3.89
C GLY A 199 -18.13 2.23 4.38
N TYR A 200 -17.67 1.41 5.32
CA TYR A 200 -18.47 0.36 5.95
C TYR A 200 -18.51 0.56 7.46
N ILE A 201 -19.72 0.53 8.02
CA ILE A 201 -19.94 0.48 9.46
C ILE A 201 -21.26 -0.23 9.77
N ASN A 202 -21.28 -1.06 10.83
CA ASN A 202 -22.46 -1.82 11.25
C ASN A 202 -23.12 -2.60 10.10
N ARG A 203 -22.31 -3.21 9.24
CA ARG A 203 -22.74 -3.95 8.03
C ARG A 203 -23.45 -3.09 6.97
N ARG A 204 -23.55 -1.77 7.16
CA ARG A 204 -24.04 -0.83 6.15
C ARG A 204 -22.89 -0.33 5.28
N GLU A 205 -23.19 -0.15 4.00
CA GLU A 205 -22.31 0.44 2.99
C GLU A 205 -22.70 1.90 2.76
N TYR A 206 -21.70 2.78 2.71
CA TYR A 206 -21.84 4.18 2.34
C TYR A 206 -20.98 4.44 1.11
N LYS A 207 -21.63 4.72 -0.02
CA LYS A 207 -20.92 5.16 -1.23
C LYS A 207 -20.46 6.59 -1.03
N LEU A 208 -19.16 6.82 -1.17
CA LEU A 208 -18.58 8.14 -0.94
C LEU A 208 -18.52 8.90 -2.26
N PRO A 209 -19.09 10.12 -2.34
CA PRO A 209 -18.92 10.97 -3.51
C PRO A 209 -17.45 11.39 -3.63
N THR A 210 -16.83 11.05 -4.75
CA THR A 210 -15.41 11.30 -5.04
C THR A 210 -15.02 12.77 -4.88
N SER A 211 -15.94 13.70 -5.19
CA SER A 211 -15.73 15.15 -5.10
C SER A 211 -15.75 15.73 -3.68
N LEU A 212 -16.32 15.02 -2.69
CA LEU A 212 -16.40 15.52 -1.30
C LEU A 212 -15.22 15.05 -0.44
N ILE A 213 -14.51 14.01 -0.86
CA ILE A 213 -13.31 13.52 -0.17
C ILE A 213 -12.18 14.53 -0.33
N GLU A 214 -12.01 15.14 -1.52
CA GLU A 214 -11.01 16.19 -1.75
C GLU A 214 -11.19 17.41 -0.83
N SER A 215 -12.43 17.73 -0.43
CA SER A 215 -12.74 18.81 0.52
C SER A 215 -12.57 18.42 2.00
N ALA A 216 -12.55 17.13 2.35
CA ALA A 216 -12.24 16.67 3.70
C ALA A 216 -10.74 16.44 3.91
N VAL A 217 -10.04 16.15 2.81
CA VAL A 217 -8.61 15.88 2.70
C VAL A 217 -7.81 17.18 2.47
N GLY A 218 -8.40 18.15 1.77
CA GLY A 218 -7.89 19.51 1.60
C GLY A 218 -8.88 20.56 2.11
N ASN A 219 -8.39 21.52 2.88
CA ASN A 219 -9.08 22.73 3.36
C ASN A 219 -10.09 22.57 4.50
N VAL A 220 -9.55 22.61 5.72
CA VAL A 220 -10.27 23.03 6.94
C VAL A 220 -10.74 24.50 6.84
N SER A 221 -10.28 25.28 5.85
CA SER A 221 -10.64 26.69 5.67
C SER A 221 -11.96 26.93 4.91
N ASP A 222 -12.34 26.05 3.97
CA ASP A 222 -13.45 26.37 3.04
C ASP A 222 -14.83 25.98 3.58
N LEU A 223 -14.88 25.08 4.57
CA LEU A 223 -16.12 24.72 5.26
C LEU A 223 -16.63 25.84 6.20
N TRP A 224 -15.76 26.74 6.66
CA TRP A 224 -16.17 27.90 7.47
C TRP A 224 -16.73 29.04 6.60
N SER A 225 -16.31 29.16 5.34
CA SER A 225 -16.82 30.13 4.37
C SER A 225 -18.26 29.83 3.95
N SER A 226 -18.64 28.55 3.92
CA SER A 226 -19.99 28.11 3.56
C SER A 226 -20.99 28.26 4.71
N LEU A 227 -20.52 28.15 5.97
CA LEU A 227 -21.37 28.29 7.16
C LEU A 227 -21.61 29.74 7.60
N THR A 228 -20.74 30.68 7.22
CA THR A 228 -20.87 32.10 7.61
C THR A 228 -21.85 32.89 6.73
N ASN A 229 -22.34 32.32 5.62
CA ASN A 229 -23.37 32.94 4.78
C ASN A 229 -24.82 32.51 5.10
N MET A 230 -25.03 31.62 6.07
CA MET A 230 -26.36 31.40 6.64
C MET A 230 -26.54 32.28 7.87
N ASN A 231 -26.90 33.54 7.61
CA ASN A 231 -27.35 34.46 8.63
C ASN A 231 -28.70 33.94 9.19
N PRO A 232 -28.82 33.58 10.49
CA PRO A 232 -30.07 33.05 11.05
C PRO A 232 -31.08 34.14 11.43
N PHE A 233 -30.81 35.40 11.08
CA PHE A 233 -31.72 36.52 11.30
C PHE A 233 -31.89 37.34 10.01
N LYS A 234 -32.79 36.88 9.15
CA LYS A 234 -33.59 37.70 8.24
C LYS A 234 -34.91 36.99 7.96
#